data_AF-A0A8H3B7L6-F1
#
_entry.id   AF-A0A8H3B7L6-F1
#
_cell.length_a   1.000
_cell.length_b   1.000
_cell.length_c   1.000
_cell.angle_alpha   90.00
_cell.angle_beta   90.00
_cell.angle_gamma   90.00
#
_symmetry.space_group_name_H-M   'P 1'
#
loop_
_entity.id
_entity.type
_entity.pdbx_description
1 polymer ?
#
loop_
_entity_poly.entity_id
_entity_poly.type
_entity_poly.pdbx_seq_one_letter_code
_entity_poly.pdbx_strand_id
1 'polypeptide(L)'
;MVADFVCAEFGWLKGKNSESARVIFRPGVNRDGYFTCDRVVEQLNNAIKILKESYPEYTHVFIYDNAPSHTKRPEDAITARQMPKKSVPVFPYPVVKKGKKSPALRMEPGKLPDGRAQSFYFPDDHPNPGWFKGIAEILKERGLGHIADKPAQCRDFKCEEGKTDCCCRRALFLPLSSIRKFAARTQRFVDAYIDNKCGPEAIEWATKTFRSHRQTPAHLTFSQI
;
A
#
# COMPACT_ATOMS: atom_id res chain seq x y z
N MET A 1 -14.25 -3.89 22.30
CA MET A 1 -14.16 -3.73 20.84
C MET A 1 -14.63 -5.04 20.22
N VAL A 2 -15.46 -4.97 19.19
CA VAL A 2 -15.84 -6.11 18.37
C VAL A 2 -15.45 -5.77 16.94
N ALA A 3 -14.71 -6.64 16.29
CA ALA A 3 -14.37 -6.53 14.87
C ALA A 3 -15.02 -7.71 14.14
N ASP A 4 -15.65 -7.48 13.00
CA ASP A 4 -16.34 -8.51 12.21
C ASP A 4 -16.57 -8.02 10.78
N PHE A 5 -16.98 -8.92 9.88
CA PHE A 5 -17.37 -8.57 8.51
C PHE A 5 -18.88 -8.71 8.33
N VAL A 6 -19.47 -7.82 7.54
CA VAL A 6 -20.90 -7.83 7.22
C VAL A 6 -21.09 -7.66 5.72
N CYS A 7 -21.96 -8.48 5.15
CA CYS A 7 -22.47 -8.32 3.80
C CYS A 7 -23.89 -7.79 3.86
N ALA A 8 -24.29 -6.91 2.94
CA ALA A 8 -25.63 -6.36 2.90
C ALA A 8 -26.70 -7.44 2.69
N GLU A 9 -26.39 -8.48 1.91
CA GLU A 9 -27.31 -9.56 1.58
C GLU A 9 -27.34 -10.67 2.63
N PHE A 10 -26.18 -11.10 3.13
CA PHE A 10 -26.06 -12.25 4.05
C PHE A 10 -25.93 -11.86 5.53
N GLY A 11 -25.78 -10.59 5.84
CA GLY A 11 -25.52 -10.11 7.20
C GLY A 11 -24.10 -10.42 7.67
N TRP A 12 -23.94 -10.67 8.97
CA TRP A 12 -22.64 -10.94 9.59
C TRP A 12 -22.00 -12.21 9.04
N LEU A 13 -20.69 -12.19 8.79
CA LEU A 13 -19.97 -13.34 8.25
C LEU A 13 -20.07 -14.55 9.18
N LYS A 14 -20.67 -15.62 8.66
CA LYS A 14 -20.83 -16.92 9.32
C LYS A 14 -20.44 -18.05 8.38
N GLY A 15 -19.70 -19.03 8.89
CA GLY A 15 -19.42 -20.25 8.15
C GLY A 15 -20.53 -21.29 8.30
N LYS A 16 -20.48 -22.34 7.47
CA LYS A 16 -21.43 -23.47 7.47
C LYS A 16 -21.66 -24.09 8.85
N ASN A 17 -20.63 -24.13 9.70
CA ASN A 17 -20.68 -24.70 11.05
C ASN A 17 -20.69 -23.63 12.16
N SER A 18 -21.35 -22.49 11.92
CA SER A 18 -21.36 -21.34 12.86
C SER A 18 -19.99 -20.70 13.14
N GLU A 19 -18.98 -21.01 12.31
CA GLU A 19 -17.68 -20.35 12.34
C GLU A 19 -17.85 -18.84 12.13
N SER A 20 -16.93 -18.04 12.67
CA SER A 20 -17.01 -16.60 12.56
C SER A 20 -15.62 -16.00 12.52
N ALA A 21 -15.46 -14.94 11.72
CA ALA A 21 -14.28 -14.09 11.76
C ALA A 21 -14.40 -13.00 12.84
N ARG A 22 -15.44 -13.03 13.68
CA ARG A 22 -15.64 -12.06 14.74
C ARG A 22 -14.53 -12.16 15.79
N VAL A 23 -13.94 -11.03 16.09
CA VAL A 23 -12.99 -10.89 17.20
C VAL A 23 -13.62 -10.02 18.28
N ILE A 24 -13.73 -10.58 19.49
CA ILE A 24 -14.07 -9.82 20.70
C ILE A 24 -12.76 -9.45 21.39
N PHE A 25 -12.52 -8.16 21.53
CA PHE A 25 -11.25 -7.63 22.02
C PHE A 25 -11.48 -6.62 23.14
N ARG A 26 -10.79 -6.79 24.27
CA ARG A 26 -10.84 -5.88 25.41
C ARG A 26 -9.60 -4.97 25.39
N PRO A 27 -9.72 -3.72 24.89
CA PRO A 27 -8.57 -2.85 24.73
C PRO A 27 -8.00 -2.38 26.08
N GLY A 28 -6.68 -2.24 26.12
CA GLY A 28 -5.94 -1.67 27.26
C GLY A 28 -4.67 -2.45 27.59
N VAL A 29 -3.67 -1.74 28.13
CA VAL A 29 -2.37 -2.33 28.52
C VAL A 29 -2.52 -3.45 29.56
N ASN A 30 -3.52 -3.35 30.45
CA ASN A 30 -3.82 -4.36 31.47
C ASN A 30 -4.92 -5.34 31.00
N ARG A 31 -5.16 -5.44 29.70
CA ARG A 31 -6.16 -6.32 29.07
C ARG A 31 -5.52 -6.98 27.83
N ASP A 32 -6.21 -7.01 26.69
CA ASP A 32 -5.73 -7.70 25.48
C ASP A 32 -4.72 -6.85 24.67
N GLY A 33 -4.34 -5.68 25.18
CA GLY A 33 -3.43 -4.75 24.53
C GLY A 33 -4.12 -3.81 23.55
N TYR A 34 -3.51 -3.63 22.38
CA TYR A 34 -4.05 -2.84 21.27
C TYR A 34 -4.41 -3.76 20.10
N PHE A 35 -5.44 -3.41 19.34
CA PHE A 35 -5.80 -4.14 18.14
C PHE A 35 -4.82 -3.79 17.02
N THR A 36 -3.78 -4.61 16.87
CA THR A 36 -2.68 -4.40 15.93
C THR A 36 -3.07 -4.79 14.51
N CYS A 37 -2.30 -4.31 13.53
CA CYS A 37 -2.47 -4.70 12.13
C CYS A 37 -2.27 -6.20 11.91
N ASP A 38 -1.39 -6.83 12.70
CA ASP A 38 -1.17 -8.27 12.63
C ASP A 38 -2.46 -9.03 12.98
N ARG A 39 -3.23 -8.52 13.96
CA ARG A 39 -4.56 -9.05 14.30
C ARG A 39 -5.61 -8.77 13.21
N VAL A 40 -5.53 -7.63 12.52
CA VAL A 40 -6.38 -7.36 11.34
C VAL A 40 -6.10 -8.38 10.23
N VAL A 41 -4.82 -8.65 9.94
CA VAL A 41 -4.41 -9.65 8.95
C VAL A 41 -4.84 -11.06 9.37
N GLU A 42 -4.67 -11.42 10.64
CA GLU A 42 -5.15 -12.69 11.19
C GLU A 42 -6.68 -12.85 11.02
N GLN A 43 -7.44 -11.81 11.37
CA GLN A 43 -8.89 -11.78 11.19
C GLN A 43 -9.29 -11.93 9.72
N LEU A 44 -8.62 -11.20 8.82
CA LEU A 44 -8.87 -11.27 7.39
C LEU A 44 -8.58 -12.66 6.82
N ASN A 45 -7.47 -13.29 7.22
CA ASN A 45 -7.14 -14.64 6.79
C ASN A 45 -8.20 -15.66 7.24
N ASN A 46 -8.69 -15.52 8.47
CA ASN A 46 -9.80 -16.35 8.96
C ASN A 46 -11.08 -16.11 8.14
N ALA A 47 -11.42 -14.86 7.85
CA ALA A 47 -12.57 -14.53 7.00
C ALA A 47 -12.44 -15.11 5.58
N ILE A 48 -11.27 -15.00 4.96
CA ILE A 48 -10.99 -15.59 3.64
C ILE A 48 -11.19 -17.11 3.66
N LYS A 49 -10.72 -17.78 4.71
CA LYS A 49 -10.93 -19.23 4.88
C LYS A 49 -12.42 -19.56 4.92
N ILE A 50 -13.17 -18.89 5.80
CA ILE A 50 -14.62 -19.10 5.94
C ILE A 50 -15.35 -18.88 4.61
N LEU A 51 -15.02 -17.80 3.90
CA LEU A 51 -15.65 -17.46 2.63
C LEU A 51 -15.36 -18.48 1.53
N LYS A 52 -14.12 -18.97 1.43
CA LYS A 52 -13.74 -20.00 0.45
C LYS A 52 -14.45 -21.34 0.70
N GLU A 53 -14.67 -21.70 1.96
CA GLU A 53 -15.30 -22.97 2.34
C GLU A 53 -16.83 -22.90 2.30
N SER A 54 -17.39 -21.78 2.74
CA SER A 54 -18.83 -21.61 2.93
C SER A 54 -19.54 -21.01 1.72
N TYR A 55 -18.84 -20.19 0.93
CA TYR A 55 -19.38 -19.40 -0.17
C TYR A 55 -18.45 -19.44 -1.41
N PRO A 56 -17.98 -20.63 -1.87
CA PRO A 56 -17.03 -20.76 -2.97
C PRO A 56 -17.54 -20.21 -4.32
N GLU A 57 -18.85 -20.10 -4.49
CA GLU A 57 -19.53 -19.65 -5.70
C GLU A 57 -19.46 -18.12 -5.90
N TYR A 58 -19.13 -17.36 -4.85
CA TYR A 58 -19.08 -15.90 -4.91
C TYR A 58 -17.66 -15.37 -5.08
N THR A 59 -17.55 -14.22 -5.74
CA THR A 59 -16.34 -13.39 -5.69
C THR A 59 -16.41 -12.48 -4.47
N HIS A 60 -15.41 -12.56 -3.60
CA HIS A 60 -15.39 -11.85 -2.33
C HIS A 60 -14.56 -10.56 -2.41
N VAL A 61 -15.15 -9.43 -2.02
CA VAL A 61 -14.47 -8.13 -1.95
C VAL A 61 -14.52 -7.62 -0.51
N PHE A 62 -13.35 -7.40 0.10
CA PHE A 62 -13.24 -6.80 1.43
C PHE A 62 -13.08 -5.28 1.32
N ILE A 63 -13.88 -4.54 2.06
CA ILE A 63 -13.83 -3.09 2.14
C ILE A 63 -13.47 -2.69 3.57
N TYR A 64 -12.45 -1.85 3.70
CA TYR A 64 -12.00 -1.29 4.97
C TYR A 64 -12.12 0.23 4.91
N ASP A 65 -12.42 0.84 6.07
CA ASP A 65 -12.29 2.28 6.23
C ASP A 65 -10.81 2.70 6.31
N ASN A 66 -10.54 3.99 6.21
CA ASN A 66 -9.18 4.55 6.27
C ASN A 66 -8.68 4.68 7.73
N ALA A 67 -8.99 3.72 8.60
CA ALA A 67 -8.46 3.70 9.95
C ALA A 67 -6.93 3.47 9.94
N PRO A 68 -6.15 4.10 10.84
CA PRO A 68 -4.70 3.95 10.87
C PRO A 68 -4.21 2.50 10.92
N SER A 69 -4.96 1.61 11.59
CA SER A 69 -4.69 0.17 11.64
C SER A 69 -4.73 -0.52 10.26
N HIS A 70 -5.50 -0.01 9.30
CA HIS A 70 -5.57 -0.55 7.94
C HIS A 70 -4.49 0.02 7.03
N THR A 71 -3.77 1.05 7.47
CA THR A 71 -2.74 1.75 6.67
C THR A 71 -1.31 1.27 6.92
N LYS A 72 -1.10 0.32 7.84
CA LYS A 72 0.24 -0.21 8.13
C LYS A 72 0.78 -0.97 6.92
N ARG A 73 2.05 -0.71 6.61
CA ARG A 73 2.80 -1.40 5.58
C ARG A 73 3.67 -2.50 6.21
N PRO A 74 4.14 -3.48 5.42
CA PRO A 74 5.21 -4.38 5.86
C PRO A 74 6.37 -3.62 6.51
N GLU A 75 7.04 -4.26 7.46
CA GLU A 75 8.13 -3.63 8.24
C GLU A 75 9.33 -3.24 7.35
N ASP A 76 9.50 -3.90 6.21
CA ASP A 76 10.50 -3.66 5.16
C ASP A 76 9.95 -2.82 3.99
N ALA A 77 8.74 -2.27 4.10
CA ALA A 77 8.13 -1.53 3.00
C ALA A 77 8.90 -0.25 2.65
N ILE A 78 8.89 0.08 1.36
CA ILE A 78 9.59 1.26 0.82
C ILE A 78 8.98 2.57 1.35
N THR A 79 9.83 3.49 1.81
CA THR A 79 9.44 4.84 2.23
C THR A 79 10.33 5.93 1.66
N ALA A 80 9.87 6.63 0.62
CA ALA A 80 10.60 7.80 0.11
C ALA A 80 10.58 9.00 1.08
N ARG A 81 9.64 9.06 2.04
CA ARG A 81 9.46 10.22 2.92
C ARG A 81 10.63 10.43 3.87
N GLN A 82 11.29 9.35 4.30
CA GLN A 82 12.34 9.40 5.30
C GLN A 82 13.73 9.14 4.73
N MET A 83 13.84 8.69 3.47
CA MET A 83 15.12 8.40 2.85
C MET A 83 16.05 9.63 2.90
N PRO A 84 17.33 9.45 3.29
CA PRO A 84 18.34 10.50 3.21
C PRO A 84 18.72 10.74 1.75
N LYS A 85 19.08 11.99 1.42
CA LYS A 85 19.52 12.34 0.06
C LYS A 85 20.87 11.69 -0.28
N LYS A 86 21.80 11.73 0.67
CA LYS A 86 23.15 11.16 0.55
C LYS A 86 23.17 9.72 1.04
N SER A 87 24.22 8.99 0.65
CA SER A 87 24.49 7.66 1.18
C SER A 87 24.76 7.71 2.68
N VAL A 88 24.31 6.67 3.39
CA VAL A 88 24.50 6.53 4.84
C VAL A 88 24.78 5.07 5.20
N PRO A 89 25.54 4.80 6.26
CA PRO A 89 25.85 3.42 6.67
C PRO A 89 24.62 2.61 7.08
N VAL A 90 23.61 3.27 7.67
CA VAL A 90 22.42 2.61 8.21
C VAL A 90 21.17 3.38 7.80
N PHE A 91 20.23 2.68 7.16
CA PHE A 91 18.86 3.14 6.93
C PHE A 91 17.95 1.93 6.63
N PRO A 92 16.70 1.86 7.12
CA PRO A 92 16.05 2.77 8.07
C PRO A 92 16.79 2.85 9.41
N TYR A 93 16.58 3.94 10.15
CA TYR A 93 17.21 4.10 11.46
C TYR A 93 16.48 3.26 12.51
N PRO A 94 17.19 2.50 13.37
CA PRO A 94 16.56 1.74 14.44
C PRO A 94 15.81 2.68 15.38
N VAL A 95 14.55 2.34 15.68
CA VAL A 95 13.75 3.13 16.62
C VAL A 95 13.87 2.51 18.00
N VAL A 96 14.26 3.32 18.99
CA VAL A 96 14.24 2.94 20.40
C VAL A 96 12.93 3.40 21.02
N LYS A 97 12.09 2.47 21.45
CA LYS A 97 10.85 2.78 22.20
C LYS A 97 10.92 2.10 23.55
N LYS A 98 10.82 2.88 24.64
CA LYS A 98 10.80 2.37 26.03
C LYS A 98 11.96 1.38 26.33
N GLY A 99 13.17 1.70 25.89
CA GLY A 99 14.36 0.87 26.09
C GLY A 99 14.48 -0.37 25.18
N LYS A 100 13.43 -0.72 24.41
CA LYS A 100 13.50 -1.79 23.42
C LYS A 100 13.87 -1.22 22.05
N LYS A 101 14.93 -1.76 21.46
CA LYS A 101 15.38 -1.43 20.10
C LYS A 101 14.61 -2.30 19.12
N SER A 102 13.71 -1.70 18.34
CA SER A 102 13.09 -2.40 17.22
C SER A 102 14.10 -2.48 16.07
N PRO A 103 14.35 -3.66 15.50
CA PRO A 103 15.23 -3.80 14.36
C PRO A 103 14.66 -3.00 13.18
N ALA A 104 15.49 -2.17 12.55
CA ALA A 104 15.15 -1.57 11.26
C ALA A 104 15.47 -2.59 10.18
N LEU A 105 14.43 -3.18 9.58
CA LEU A 105 14.61 -4.06 8.44
C LEU A 105 15.06 -3.25 7.23
N ARG A 106 15.95 -3.85 6.42
CA ARG A 106 16.32 -3.26 5.14
C ARG A 106 15.07 -3.18 4.28
N MET A 107 14.90 -2.08 3.57
CA MET A 107 13.76 -1.94 2.68
C MET A 107 13.85 -2.96 1.55
N GLU A 108 12.69 -3.49 1.16
CA GLU A 108 12.54 -4.29 -0.05
C GLU A 108 13.05 -3.53 -1.29
N PRO A 109 13.55 -4.22 -2.32
CA PRO A 109 14.02 -3.56 -3.53
C PRO A 109 12.87 -2.86 -4.24
N GLY A 110 13.15 -1.67 -4.78
CA GLY A 110 12.24 -1.00 -5.70
C GLY A 110 12.17 -1.73 -7.05
N LYS A 111 11.35 -1.20 -7.95
CA LYS A 111 11.29 -1.67 -9.34
C LYS A 111 11.70 -0.55 -10.29
N LEU A 112 12.63 -0.85 -11.21
CA LEU A 112 13.03 0.03 -12.31
C LEU A 112 11.97 0.03 -13.43
N PRO A 113 11.99 1.02 -14.35
CA PRO A 113 11.06 1.06 -15.48
C PRO A 113 11.10 -0.16 -16.39
N ASP A 114 12.26 -0.80 -16.51
CA ASP A 114 12.48 -2.05 -17.27
C ASP A 114 12.00 -3.31 -16.51
N GLY A 115 11.50 -3.13 -15.28
CA GLY A 115 10.98 -4.20 -14.45
C GLY A 115 12.00 -4.89 -13.54
N ARG A 116 13.29 -4.57 -13.65
CA ARG A 116 14.32 -5.14 -12.77
C ARG A 116 14.19 -4.61 -11.34
N ALA A 117 14.64 -5.43 -10.39
CA ALA A 117 14.74 -5.03 -8.99
C ALA A 117 15.83 -3.97 -8.81
N GLN A 118 15.51 -2.88 -8.11
CA GLN A 118 16.44 -1.84 -7.71
C GLN A 118 16.78 -2.03 -6.24
N SER A 119 17.97 -2.56 -5.95
CA SER A 119 18.50 -2.52 -4.58
C SER A 119 18.75 -1.07 -4.16
N PHE A 120 18.26 -0.68 -2.99
CA PHE A 120 18.55 0.62 -2.38
C PHE A 120 19.85 0.64 -1.57
N TYR A 121 20.56 -0.47 -1.56
CA TYR A 121 21.79 -0.63 -0.82
C TYR A 121 22.92 -1.07 -1.72
N PHE A 122 24.13 -0.64 -1.37
CA PHE A 122 25.31 -1.03 -2.11
C PHE A 122 25.60 -2.53 -1.94
N PRO A 123 26.02 -3.21 -3.01
CA PRO A 123 26.45 -4.61 -2.99
C PRO A 123 27.76 -4.79 -2.22
N ASP A 124 28.13 -6.04 -1.96
CA ASP A 124 29.30 -6.38 -1.11
C ASP A 124 30.65 -6.05 -1.77
N ASP A 125 30.68 -5.89 -3.10
CA ASP A 125 31.85 -5.49 -3.89
C ASP A 125 32.06 -3.96 -3.97
N HIS A 126 31.16 -3.17 -3.38
CA HIS A 126 31.27 -1.72 -3.35
C HIS A 126 32.19 -1.25 -2.21
N PRO A 127 32.92 -0.11 -2.34
CA PRO A 127 33.75 0.43 -1.25
C PRO A 127 33.02 0.68 0.08
N ASN A 128 31.70 0.87 0.01
CA ASN A 128 30.81 1.02 1.16
C ASN A 128 29.72 -0.07 1.11
N PRO A 129 30.05 -1.33 1.40
CA PRO A 129 29.11 -2.43 1.25
C PRO A 129 27.99 -2.32 2.28
N GLY A 130 26.77 -2.66 1.88
CA GLY A 130 25.62 -2.64 2.78
C GLY A 130 25.02 -1.26 3.07
N TRP A 131 25.76 -0.18 2.82
CA TRP A 131 25.30 1.20 3.00
C TRP A 131 24.05 1.47 2.17
N PHE A 132 23.16 2.30 2.70
CA PHE A 132 22.04 2.84 1.94
C PHE A 132 22.56 3.86 0.92
N LYS A 133 22.15 3.72 -0.35
CA LYS A 133 22.66 4.52 -1.48
C LYS A 133 22.34 6.01 -1.37
N GLY A 134 21.22 6.35 -0.74
CA GLY A 134 20.69 7.72 -0.74
C GLY A 134 19.83 7.99 -1.97
N ILE A 135 18.86 8.91 -1.84
CA ILE A 135 17.93 9.22 -2.92
C ILE A 135 18.64 9.72 -4.18
N ALA A 136 19.73 10.50 -4.02
CA ALA A 136 20.45 11.05 -5.17
C ALA A 136 20.96 9.96 -6.11
N GLU A 137 21.58 8.91 -5.55
CA GLU A 137 22.11 7.79 -6.32
C GLU A 137 20.98 6.93 -6.90
N ILE A 138 19.94 6.66 -6.10
CA ILE A 138 18.73 5.94 -6.54
C ILE A 138 18.06 6.64 -7.73
N LEU A 139 18.02 7.98 -7.76
CA LEU A 139 17.47 8.76 -8.86
C LEU A 139 18.36 8.71 -10.11
N LYS A 140 19.69 8.74 -9.96
CA LYS A 140 20.61 8.57 -11.10
C LYS A 140 20.42 7.22 -11.78
N GLU A 141 20.33 6.14 -10.99
CA GLU A 141 20.04 4.78 -11.50
C GLU A 141 18.70 4.69 -12.25
N ARG A 142 17.75 5.56 -11.89
CA ARG A 142 16.43 5.66 -12.55
C ARG A 142 16.42 6.56 -13.79
N GLY A 143 17.56 7.13 -14.20
CA GLY A 143 17.63 8.11 -15.28
C GLY A 143 17.12 9.51 -14.90
N LEU A 144 16.92 9.77 -13.61
CA LEU A 144 16.43 11.05 -13.06
C LEU A 144 17.56 11.86 -12.41
N GLY A 145 18.77 11.76 -12.97
CA GLY A 145 19.97 12.42 -12.44
C GLY A 145 19.82 13.93 -12.28
N HIS A 146 19.11 14.60 -13.20
CA HIS A 146 18.82 16.04 -13.14
C HIS A 146 18.03 16.47 -11.88
N ILE A 147 17.35 15.53 -11.21
CA ILE A 147 16.63 15.78 -9.95
C ILE A 147 17.54 15.54 -8.74
N ALA A 148 18.61 14.76 -8.89
CA ALA A 148 19.54 14.46 -7.80
C ALA A 148 20.22 15.74 -7.25
N ASP A 149 20.32 16.78 -8.07
CA ASP A 149 20.90 18.07 -7.67
C ASP A 149 19.94 18.93 -6.84
N LYS A 150 18.62 18.72 -6.98
CA LYS A 150 17.57 19.44 -6.25
C LYS A 150 17.59 19.13 -4.75
N PRO A 151 16.97 19.95 -3.88
CA PRO A 151 16.93 19.67 -2.45
C PRO A 151 16.26 18.32 -2.14
N ALA A 152 16.59 17.74 -0.99
CA ALA A 152 16.01 16.47 -0.53
C ALA A 152 14.48 16.54 -0.45
N GLN A 153 13.98 17.66 0.09
CA GLN A 153 12.56 17.99 0.20
C GLN A 153 12.34 19.50 0.00
N CYS A 154 11.14 19.88 -0.44
CA CYS A 154 10.66 21.25 -0.32
C CYS A 154 10.48 21.64 1.15
N ARG A 155 10.54 22.95 1.44
CA ARG A 155 10.29 23.49 2.78
C ARG A 155 8.93 23.01 3.30
N ASP A 156 8.91 22.50 4.53
CA ASP A 156 7.73 21.95 5.20
C ASP A 156 6.96 20.88 4.39
N PHE A 157 7.65 20.21 3.45
CA PHE A 157 7.03 19.27 2.51
C PHE A 157 5.91 19.88 1.64
N LYS A 158 5.88 21.21 1.51
CA LYS A 158 4.93 21.96 0.68
C LYS A 158 5.44 22.01 -0.75
N CYS A 159 5.20 20.93 -1.49
CA CYS A 159 5.47 20.88 -2.93
C CYS A 159 4.36 21.61 -3.69
N GLU A 160 4.70 22.31 -4.77
CA GLU A 160 3.72 22.89 -5.69
C GLU A 160 2.83 21.78 -6.30
N GLU A 161 1.54 22.06 -6.43
CA GLU A 161 0.59 21.10 -6.97
C GLU A 161 0.96 20.72 -8.41
N GLY A 162 0.81 19.43 -8.75
CA GLY A 162 1.17 18.90 -10.07
C GLY A 162 2.67 18.75 -10.34
N LYS A 163 3.56 19.46 -9.61
CA LYS A 163 5.01 19.28 -9.75
C LYS A 163 5.44 17.93 -9.16
N THR A 164 6.18 17.16 -9.95
CA THR A 164 6.70 15.83 -9.59
C THR A 164 8.20 15.83 -9.37
N ASP A 165 8.91 16.87 -9.80
CA ASP A 165 10.36 16.93 -9.84
C ASP A 165 10.93 18.06 -8.95
N CYS A 166 10.13 18.71 -8.11
CA CYS A 166 10.54 19.86 -7.31
C CYS A 166 11.59 19.51 -6.22
N CYS A 167 11.68 18.25 -5.81
CA CYS A 167 12.67 17.75 -4.85
C CYS A 167 12.87 16.24 -5.00
N CYS A 168 13.98 15.72 -4.48
CA CYS A 168 14.33 14.30 -4.57
C CYS A 168 13.23 13.36 -4.07
N ARG A 169 12.63 13.65 -2.90
CA ARG A 169 11.57 12.81 -2.31
C ARG A 169 10.30 12.80 -3.16
N ARG A 170 9.92 13.94 -3.75
CA ARG A 170 8.72 14.05 -4.59
C ARG A 170 8.88 13.25 -5.89
N ALA A 171 10.08 13.22 -6.46
CA ALA A 171 10.36 12.44 -7.66
C ALA A 171 10.34 10.92 -7.44
N LEU A 172 10.60 10.47 -6.21
CA LEU A 172 10.41 9.06 -5.83
C LEU A 172 8.96 8.72 -5.47
N PHE A 173 8.09 9.70 -5.23
CA PHE A 173 6.68 9.42 -4.98
C PHE A 173 6.00 9.00 -6.28
N LEU A 174 5.02 8.11 -6.16
CA LEU A 174 4.16 7.77 -7.28
C LEU A 174 3.54 9.06 -7.84
N PRO A 175 3.72 9.34 -9.15
CA PRO A 175 3.09 10.50 -9.77
C PRO A 175 1.58 10.49 -9.54
N LEU A 176 0.98 11.67 -9.37
CA LEU A 176 -0.48 11.79 -9.23
C LEU A 176 -1.22 11.15 -10.42
N SER A 177 -0.63 11.16 -11.61
CA SER A 177 -1.15 10.47 -12.79
C SER A 177 -1.25 8.96 -12.58
N SER A 178 -0.26 8.33 -11.93
CA SER A 178 -0.29 6.92 -11.58
C SER A 178 -1.38 6.63 -10.55
N ILE A 179 -1.49 7.45 -9.50
CA ILE A 179 -2.54 7.30 -8.48
C ILE A 179 -3.93 7.43 -9.13
N ARG A 180 -4.15 8.46 -9.96
CA ARG A 180 -5.40 8.66 -10.70
C ARG A 180 -5.71 7.50 -11.65
N LYS A 181 -4.70 6.94 -12.33
CA LYS A 181 -4.86 5.75 -13.18
C LYS A 181 -5.31 4.52 -12.38
N PHE A 182 -4.72 4.29 -11.20
CA PHE A 182 -5.14 3.20 -10.33
C PHE A 182 -6.55 3.42 -9.78
N ALA A 183 -6.85 4.62 -9.27
CA ALA A 183 -8.18 4.95 -8.77
C ALA A 183 -9.27 4.81 -9.85
N ALA A 184 -9.04 5.34 -11.05
CA ALA A 184 -9.96 5.20 -12.18
C ALA A 184 -10.13 3.74 -12.58
N ARG A 185 -9.07 2.94 -12.57
CA ARG A 185 -9.16 1.50 -12.84
C ARG A 185 -9.98 0.76 -11.78
N THR A 186 -9.78 1.06 -10.50
CA THR A 186 -10.58 0.48 -9.41
C THR A 186 -12.06 0.81 -9.58
N GLN A 187 -12.41 2.06 -9.89
CA GLN A 187 -13.80 2.46 -10.13
C GLN A 187 -14.46 1.65 -11.26
N ARG A 188 -13.73 1.40 -12.35
CA ARG A 188 -14.26 0.57 -13.45
C ARG A 188 -14.45 -0.89 -13.06
N PHE A 189 -13.64 -1.41 -12.16
CA PHE A 189 -13.86 -2.76 -11.63
C PHE A 189 -15.09 -2.80 -10.73
N VAL A 190 -15.25 -1.81 -9.84
CA VAL A 190 -16.46 -1.67 -9.01
C VAL A 190 -17.72 -1.62 -9.88
N ASP A 191 -17.70 -0.80 -10.93
CA ASP A 191 -18.75 -0.69 -11.94
C ASP A 191 -19.02 -2.01 -12.67
N ALA A 192 -17.97 -2.71 -13.07
CA ALA A 192 -18.10 -4.05 -13.67
C ALA A 192 -18.85 -4.99 -12.72
N TYR A 193 -18.48 -4.99 -11.43
CA TYR A 193 -19.08 -5.87 -10.43
C TYR A 193 -20.53 -5.48 -10.11
N ILE A 194 -20.87 -4.18 -10.09
CA ILE A 194 -22.26 -3.71 -9.95
C ILE A 194 -23.13 -4.27 -11.08
N ASP A 195 -22.60 -4.32 -12.29
CA ASP A 195 -23.28 -4.91 -13.45
C ASP A 195 -23.16 -6.44 -13.54
N ASN A 196 -22.78 -7.12 -12.45
CA ASN A 196 -22.56 -8.57 -12.37
C ASN A 196 -21.52 -9.14 -13.35
N LYS A 197 -20.62 -8.30 -13.91
CA LYS A 197 -19.50 -8.78 -14.73
C LYS A 197 -18.43 -9.34 -13.80
N CYS A 198 -18.05 -10.59 -14.02
CA CYS A 198 -17.09 -11.32 -13.18
C CYS A 198 -15.91 -11.86 -13.99
N GLY A 199 -14.79 -12.13 -13.32
CA GLY A 199 -13.63 -12.79 -13.94
C GLY A 199 -13.13 -12.08 -15.22
N PRO A 200 -13.01 -12.79 -16.36
CA PRO A 200 -12.55 -12.21 -17.63
C PRO A 200 -13.40 -11.01 -18.12
N GLU A 201 -14.71 -11.04 -17.91
CA GLU A 201 -15.62 -9.97 -18.35
C GLU A 201 -15.38 -8.67 -17.61
N ALA A 202 -15.12 -8.75 -16.30
CA ALA A 202 -14.74 -7.58 -15.51
C ALA A 202 -13.41 -6.98 -15.97
N ILE A 203 -12.45 -7.83 -16.34
CA ILE A 203 -11.15 -7.39 -16.88
C ILE A 203 -11.36 -6.69 -18.22
N GLU A 204 -12.11 -7.30 -19.12
CA GLU A 204 -12.44 -6.72 -20.43
C GLU A 204 -13.14 -5.38 -20.28
N TRP A 205 -14.15 -5.28 -19.41
CA TRP A 205 -14.84 -4.04 -19.11
C TRP A 205 -13.89 -2.95 -18.60
N ALA A 206 -13.13 -3.25 -17.54
CA ALA A 206 -12.28 -2.26 -16.88
C ALA A 206 -11.09 -1.80 -17.74
N THR A 207 -10.62 -2.65 -18.67
CA THR A 207 -9.40 -2.39 -19.44
C THR A 207 -9.65 -2.01 -20.90
N LYS A 208 -10.70 -2.51 -21.54
CA LYS A 208 -10.96 -2.32 -22.98
C LYS A 208 -12.11 -1.38 -23.30
N THR A 209 -13.15 -1.28 -22.46
CA THR A 209 -14.31 -0.41 -22.73
C THR A 209 -13.94 1.08 -22.71
N PHE A 210 -12.99 1.46 -21.86
CA PHE A 210 -12.62 2.85 -21.62
C PHE A 210 -11.39 3.25 -22.43
N ARG A 211 -11.54 4.22 -23.34
CA ARG A 211 -10.50 4.65 -24.29
C ARG A 211 -9.35 5.43 -23.64
N SER A 212 -9.57 6.01 -22.46
CA SER A 212 -8.57 6.77 -21.72
C SER A 212 -8.29 6.15 -20.37
N HIS A 213 -7.03 6.13 -19.92
CA HIS A 213 -6.64 5.70 -18.56
C HIS A 213 -7.18 6.59 -17.43
N ARG A 214 -7.74 7.76 -17.76
CA ARG A 214 -8.35 8.69 -16.78
C ARG A 214 -9.87 8.63 -16.74
N GLN A 215 -10.49 7.93 -17.69
CA GLN A 215 -11.94 7.87 -17.81
C GLN A 215 -12.54 7.00 -16.70
N THR A 216 -13.65 7.43 -16.12
CA THR A 216 -14.37 6.70 -15.08
C THR A 216 -15.82 6.48 -15.54
N PRO A 217 -16.53 5.49 -15.00
CA PRO A 217 -17.95 5.31 -15.27
C PRO A 217 -18.74 6.55 -14.86
N ALA A 218 -19.67 7.00 -15.71
CA ALA A 218 -20.31 8.32 -15.56
C ALA A 218 -21.27 8.42 -14.37
N HIS A 219 -21.80 7.29 -13.89
CA HIS A 219 -22.78 7.26 -12.80
C HIS A 219 -22.16 7.07 -11.41
N LEU A 220 -20.85 6.77 -11.33
CA LEU A 220 -20.11 6.74 -10.07
C LEU A 220 -19.60 8.15 -9.77
N THR A 221 -20.28 8.88 -8.89
CA THR A 221 -19.85 10.22 -8.48
C THR A 221 -18.72 10.13 -7.45
N PHE A 222 -17.85 11.13 -7.40
CA PHE A 222 -16.78 11.21 -6.39
C PHE A 222 -17.29 11.18 -4.94
N SER A 223 -18.57 11.49 -4.71
CA SER A 223 -19.22 11.41 -3.39
C SER A 223 -19.60 10.00 -2.96
N GLN A 224 -19.54 9.02 -3.87
CA GLN A 224 -19.85 7.61 -3.61
C GLN A 224 -18.59 6.78 -3.30
N ILE A 225 -17.45 7.45 -3.07
CA ILE A 225 -16.12 6.88 -2.80
C ILE A 225 -15.52 7.63 -1.62
#